data_AF-A0AAI9Y8E5-F1
#
_entry.id   AF-A0AAI9Y8E5-F1
#
_cell.length_a   1.000
_cell.length_b   1.000
_cell.length_c   1.000
_cell.angle_alpha   90.00
_cell.angle_beta   90.00
_cell.angle_gamma   90.00
#
_symmetry.space_group_name_H-M   'P 1'
#
loop_
_entity.id
_entity.type
_entity.pdbx_description
1 polymer ?
#
loop_
_entity_poly.entity_id
_entity_poly.type
_entity_poly.pdbx_seq_one_letter_code
_entity_poly.pdbx_strand_id
1 'polypeptide(L)'
;MPMLTSIRSRSGSPPAMPSSKLDSRTPLPNQSPEIDNIQFPRSWEAAWEAAGQANFERAQAFLFFYRGDDASTNSELRSIAANPRHRDVVSLAASVQRIVFGNRHSTFNTTSLLQWMRFVLIKSQALTSTKTNAVRDFFFDPSVARNLPQLPQDPVVYQYPAAPLKVMIIGGGPTGLASAIALAEKAGARVEVHLYEGRWIQQPGSSFVSYPPGARRRDQVVTLQDTVTDLMSDRTRQAVFGGNPERVWPGSSNLQIRKLEDGLLRRAQDSQFRDLIFLHASQVRQDNLPEYGDFHLMLGADGAGSWLRGAYFPGQEEEDQQSRRAGSAVRLYSPAPTPRSGALAGDAAMTVHFWPGRGANSGMKAGIAWADEVARALFHGQFVGLQTSSLGMYHDFLQKLQEREHGGRSLPIVKQTGDPDMMAWLMRNARLIPHHVAMEWLVGQMRRDGVRIQRRADWAFEQVNNLEPQLREILEKMDVVTIQEMAATFPWPTREMAGAEVLPERSVVDACLSGRRPTEISKVEKQTKSKKQDKKKKRAEISVSASEISPAFLASLVTHNKPAQRSSWRSFSFSRTPQAVQS
;
A
#
# COMPACT_ATOMS: atom_id res chain seq x y z
N MET A 1 -62.18 16.64 44.95
CA MET A 1 -62.54 17.60 46.01
C MET A 1 -62.19 16.93 47.33
N PRO A 2 -61.41 17.54 48.26
CA PRO A 2 -61.08 18.98 48.42
C PRO A 2 -59.64 19.32 47.94
N MET A 3 -59.39 20.45 47.26
CA MET A 3 -59.14 21.84 47.75
C MET A 3 -57.83 21.98 48.54
N LEU A 4 -56.71 22.36 47.90
CA LEU A 4 -56.23 23.72 47.60
C LEU A 4 -55.60 24.45 48.80
N THR A 5 -54.28 24.62 48.77
CA THR A 5 -53.62 25.88 49.14
C THR A 5 -52.41 26.12 48.24
N SER A 6 -52.44 27.28 47.59
CA SER A 6 -51.44 27.87 46.70
C SER A 6 -50.54 28.80 47.50
N ILE A 7 -49.21 28.74 47.30
CA ILE A 7 -48.30 29.88 47.52
C ILE A 7 -47.19 29.90 46.45
N ARG A 8 -47.32 30.90 45.56
CA ARG A 8 -46.33 31.72 44.84
C ARG A 8 -44.86 31.30 44.70
N SER A 9 -44.48 31.13 43.43
CA SER A 9 -43.38 31.78 42.68
C SER A 9 -42.08 32.18 43.40
N ARG A 10 -40.97 31.55 42.98
CA ARG A 10 -39.74 32.27 42.61
C ARG A 10 -39.02 31.55 41.48
N SER A 11 -38.80 32.30 40.42
CA SER A 11 -38.03 31.99 39.22
C SER A 11 -36.57 31.71 39.56
N GLY A 12 -36.08 30.55 39.15
CA GLY A 12 -34.66 30.20 39.13
C GLY A 12 -34.40 29.31 37.93
N SER A 13 -34.10 29.91 36.79
CA SER A 13 -33.66 29.21 35.58
C SER A 13 -32.42 28.38 35.89
N PRO A 14 -32.33 27.11 35.47
CA PRO A 14 -31.10 26.34 35.58
C PRO A 14 -30.02 26.97 34.67
N PRO A 15 -28.74 26.95 35.08
CA PRO A 15 -27.68 27.56 34.29
C PRO A 15 -27.56 26.82 32.95
N ALA A 16 -27.71 27.59 31.87
CA ALA A 16 -27.41 27.14 30.52
C ALA A 16 -25.95 26.65 30.49
N MET A 17 -25.77 25.36 30.24
CA MET A 17 -24.49 24.78 29.88
C MET A 17 -23.92 25.56 28.68
N PRO A 18 -22.69 26.07 28.74
CA PRO A 18 -22.10 26.75 27.60
C PRO A 18 -21.98 25.73 26.46
N SER A 19 -22.62 26.05 25.33
CA SER A 19 -22.40 25.35 24.08
C SER A 19 -20.89 25.41 23.78
N SER A 20 -20.23 24.26 23.88
CA SER A 20 -18.88 24.11 23.37
C SER A 20 -18.98 24.31 21.86
N LYS A 21 -18.69 25.54 21.43
CA LYS A 21 -18.42 25.89 20.05
C LYS A 21 -17.50 24.81 19.50
N LEU A 22 -18.01 24.02 18.57
CA LEU A 22 -17.20 23.17 17.74
C LEU A 22 -16.10 24.06 17.18
N ASP A 23 -14.86 23.74 17.53
CA ASP A 23 -13.66 24.31 16.94
C ASP A 23 -13.79 24.23 15.42
N SER A 24 -14.12 25.37 14.82
CA SER A 24 -13.82 25.67 13.43
C SER A 24 -12.31 25.60 13.30
N ARG A 25 -11.80 24.40 13.00
CA ARG A 25 -10.43 24.20 12.57
C ARG A 25 -10.19 25.11 11.39
N THR A 26 -9.44 26.17 11.65
CA THR A 26 -8.77 26.97 10.63
C THR A 26 -8.03 25.98 9.72
N PRO A 27 -8.31 25.95 8.40
CA PRO A 27 -7.50 25.16 7.50
C PRO A 27 -6.08 25.71 7.60
N LEU A 28 -5.12 24.83 7.90
CA LEU A 28 -3.71 25.14 7.72
C LEU A 28 -3.53 25.69 6.30
N PRO A 29 -2.75 26.76 6.09
CA PRO A 29 -2.52 27.30 4.77
C PRO A 29 -1.77 26.23 3.97
N ASN A 30 -2.49 25.62 3.02
CA ASN A 30 -1.97 24.64 2.09
C ASN A 30 -1.06 25.36 1.08
N GLN A 31 0.11 25.80 1.53
CA GLN A 31 1.11 26.43 0.66
C GLN A 31 1.89 25.35 -0.10
N SER A 32 1.35 24.99 -1.26
CA SER A 32 2.16 24.92 -2.49
C SER A 32 1.26 25.12 -3.73
N PRO A 33 0.76 26.34 -3.98
CA PRO A 33 -0.11 26.65 -5.12
C PRO A 33 0.62 26.74 -6.47
N GLU A 34 1.96 26.68 -6.50
CA GLU A 34 2.72 26.75 -7.76
C GLU A 34 2.70 25.45 -8.58
N ILE A 35 2.50 24.31 -7.92
CA ILE A 35 2.54 23.00 -8.58
C ILE A 35 1.36 22.84 -9.53
N ASP A 36 0.19 23.36 -9.20
CA ASP A 36 -1.01 23.20 -10.02
C ASP A 36 -1.12 24.25 -11.14
N ASN A 37 -0.04 24.94 -11.52
CA ASN A 37 -0.05 25.96 -12.57
C ASN A 37 0.61 25.50 -13.88
N ILE A 38 0.14 26.05 -15.00
CA ILE A 38 0.70 25.91 -16.35
C ILE A 38 0.94 27.29 -16.96
N GLN A 39 2.02 27.42 -17.73
CA GLN A 39 2.48 28.69 -18.28
C GLN A 39 2.42 28.69 -19.81
N PHE A 40 1.93 29.80 -20.37
CA PHE A 40 1.88 30.03 -21.81
C PHE A 40 2.46 31.41 -22.16
N PRO A 41 2.98 31.64 -23.37
CA PRO A 41 3.37 32.97 -23.81
C PRO A 41 2.18 33.93 -23.83
N ARG A 42 2.35 35.16 -23.32
CA ARG A 42 1.29 36.19 -23.36
C ARG A 42 0.80 36.50 -24.78
N SER A 43 1.67 36.37 -25.78
CA SER A 43 1.30 36.54 -27.20
C SER A 43 0.19 35.57 -27.64
N TRP A 44 0.06 34.40 -27.01
CA TRP A 44 -1.01 33.45 -27.32
C TRP A 44 -2.37 33.96 -26.85
N GLU A 45 -2.45 34.69 -25.74
CA GLU A 45 -3.71 35.33 -25.32
C GLU A 45 -4.15 36.39 -26.31
N ALA A 46 -3.23 37.28 -26.69
CA ALA A 46 -3.53 38.31 -27.69
C ALA A 46 -4.01 37.70 -29.01
N ALA A 47 -3.36 36.62 -29.47
CA ALA A 47 -3.78 35.89 -30.65
C ALA A 47 -5.15 35.20 -30.46
N TRP A 48 -5.43 34.63 -29.29
CA TRP A 48 -6.72 33.98 -28.99
C TRP A 48 -7.88 34.95 -29.06
N GLU A 49 -7.71 36.14 -28.47
CA GLU A 49 -8.75 37.17 -28.50
C GLU A 49 -8.98 37.74 -29.91
N ALA A 50 -7.94 37.80 -30.74
CA ALA A 50 -8.03 38.26 -32.12
C ALA A 50 -8.60 37.22 -33.12
N ALA A 51 -8.62 35.94 -32.76
CA ALA A 51 -8.86 34.83 -33.70
C ALA A 51 -10.34 34.59 -34.07
N GLY A 52 -11.30 35.20 -33.38
CA GLY A 52 -12.74 35.00 -33.66
C GLY A 52 -13.63 35.47 -32.51
N GLN A 53 -14.95 35.32 -32.66
CA GLN A 53 -15.92 35.71 -31.61
C GLN A 53 -16.28 34.52 -30.71
N ALA A 54 -16.46 33.33 -31.29
CA ALA A 54 -16.80 32.13 -30.53
C ALA A 54 -15.54 31.31 -30.17
N ASN A 55 -15.57 30.63 -29.01
CA ASN A 55 -14.46 29.75 -28.58
C ASN A 55 -14.13 28.64 -29.60
N PHE A 56 -15.14 28.14 -30.33
CA PHE A 56 -14.93 27.14 -31.36
C PHE A 56 -14.18 27.70 -32.58
N GLU A 57 -14.57 28.88 -33.08
CA GLU A 57 -13.88 29.56 -34.19
C GLU A 57 -12.43 29.87 -33.83
N ARG A 58 -12.20 30.37 -32.61
CA ARG A 58 -10.86 30.64 -32.07
C ARG A 58 -10.01 29.36 -32.02
N ALA A 59 -10.58 28.25 -31.57
CA ALA A 59 -9.90 26.94 -31.56
C ALA A 59 -9.55 26.47 -32.98
N GLN A 60 -10.46 26.60 -33.94
CA GLN A 60 -10.20 26.25 -35.35
C GLN A 60 -9.06 27.11 -35.93
N ALA A 61 -9.10 28.43 -35.71
CA ALA A 61 -8.04 29.33 -36.15
C ALA A 61 -6.69 28.96 -35.51
N PHE A 62 -6.65 28.66 -34.21
CA PHE A 62 -5.43 28.24 -33.52
C PHE A 62 -4.83 26.96 -34.09
N LEU A 63 -5.65 25.98 -34.47
CA LEU A 63 -5.17 24.79 -35.17
C LEU A 63 -4.63 25.12 -36.56
N PHE A 64 -5.34 25.97 -37.31
CA PHE A 64 -4.96 26.33 -38.68
C PHE A 64 -3.62 27.08 -38.74
N PHE A 65 -3.37 27.94 -37.75
CA PHE A 65 -2.17 28.75 -37.62
C PHE A 65 -1.02 28.07 -36.89
N TYR A 66 -1.20 26.86 -36.35
CA TYR A 66 -0.08 26.12 -35.77
C TYR A 66 1.03 25.90 -36.82
N ARG A 67 2.28 26.09 -36.39
CA ARG A 67 3.50 25.93 -37.20
C ARG A 67 4.54 25.18 -36.38
N GLY A 68 4.39 23.86 -36.32
CA GLY A 68 5.43 22.97 -35.81
C GLY A 68 6.44 22.58 -36.89
N ASP A 69 7.49 21.89 -36.49
CA ASP A 69 8.56 21.45 -37.39
C ASP A 69 8.10 20.37 -38.39
N ASP A 70 7.07 19.59 -38.03
CA ASP A 70 6.52 18.54 -38.89
C ASP A 70 5.40 19.07 -39.80
N ALA A 71 5.71 19.17 -41.10
CA ALA A 71 4.77 19.59 -42.13
C ALA A 71 3.56 18.65 -42.27
N SER A 72 3.72 17.35 -42.00
CA SER A 72 2.64 16.37 -42.10
C SER A 72 1.61 16.60 -40.98
N THR A 73 2.08 16.72 -39.74
CA THR A 73 1.25 17.14 -38.59
C THR A 73 0.55 18.47 -38.86
N ASN A 74 1.25 19.49 -39.38
CA ASN A 74 0.63 20.78 -39.69
C ASN A 74 -0.49 20.65 -40.74
N SER A 75 -0.36 19.75 -41.72
CA SER A 75 -1.39 19.49 -42.73
C SER A 75 -2.62 18.82 -42.11
N GLU A 76 -2.41 17.81 -41.26
CA GLU A 76 -3.49 17.11 -40.54
C GLU A 76 -4.27 18.07 -39.63
N LEU A 77 -3.59 18.95 -38.89
CA LEU A 77 -4.26 19.94 -38.04
C LEU A 77 -5.15 20.89 -38.84
N ARG A 78 -4.72 21.33 -40.04
CA ARG A 78 -5.55 22.15 -40.93
C ARG A 78 -6.74 21.38 -41.46
N SER A 79 -6.56 20.10 -41.82
CA SER A 79 -7.64 19.22 -42.24
C SER A 79 -8.70 19.04 -41.14
N ILE A 80 -8.26 18.82 -39.89
CA ILE A 80 -9.13 18.71 -38.72
C ILE A 80 -9.89 20.03 -38.48
N ALA A 81 -9.19 21.17 -38.53
CA ALA A 81 -9.78 22.49 -38.32
C ALA A 81 -10.84 22.84 -39.37
N ALA A 82 -10.60 22.49 -40.65
CA ALA A 82 -11.50 22.76 -41.76
C ALA A 82 -12.69 21.78 -41.84
N ASN A 83 -12.70 20.70 -41.06
CA ASN A 83 -13.72 19.66 -41.16
C ASN A 83 -15.05 20.13 -40.51
N PRO A 84 -16.15 20.24 -41.28
CA PRO A 84 -17.43 20.76 -40.79
C PRO A 84 -18.17 19.79 -39.85
N ARG A 85 -17.67 18.57 -39.66
CA ARG A 85 -18.27 17.59 -38.72
C ARG A 85 -18.02 17.96 -37.26
N HIS A 86 -16.97 18.72 -36.96
CA HIS A 86 -16.72 19.20 -35.61
C HIS A 86 -17.65 20.36 -35.29
N ARG A 87 -18.28 20.33 -34.10
CA ARG A 87 -19.27 21.33 -33.67
C ARG A 87 -18.85 22.08 -32.41
N ASP A 88 -17.81 21.61 -31.74
CA ASP A 88 -17.31 22.14 -30.48
C ASP A 88 -15.81 21.87 -30.33
N VAL A 89 -15.19 22.51 -29.34
CA VAL A 89 -13.74 22.41 -29.09
C VAL A 89 -13.36 20.98 -28.66
N VAL A 90 -14.27 20.27 -27.98
CA VAL A 90 -14.02 18.91 -27.47
C VAL A 90 -13.89 17.91 -28.61
N SER A 91 -14.82 17.93 -29.57
CA SER A 91 -14.81 17.06 -30.76
C SER A 91 -13.59 17.33 -31.63
N LEU A 92 -13.17 18.59 -31.75
CA LEU A 92 -11.95 18.98 -32.43
C LEU A 92 -10.70 18.46 -31.70
N ALA A 93 -10.61 18.63 -30.38
CA ALA A 93 -9.49 18.11 -29.58
C ALA A 93 -9.42 16.57 -29.59
N ALA A 94 -10.56 15.88 -29.54
CA ALA A 94 -10.63 14.43 -29.66
C ALA A 94 -10.13 13.94 -31.03
N SER A 95 -10.42 14.66 -32.12
CA SER A 95 -9.87 14.37 -33.44
C SER A 95 -8.36 14.60 -33.50
N VAL A 96 -7.84 15.67 -32.91
CA VAL A 96 -6.39 15.92 -32.81
C VAL A 96 -5.70 14.81 -32.03
N GLN A 97 -6.24 14.42 -30.87
CA GLN A 97 -5.75 13.26 -30.12
C GLN A 97 -5.68 12.03 -31.02
N ARG A 98 -6.80 11.61 -31.61
CA ARG A 98 -6.89 10.36 -32.36
C ARG A 98 -6.00 10.31 -33.61
N ILE A 99 -5.94 11.39 -34.38
CA ILE A 99 -5.26 11.41 -35.68
C ILE A 99 -3.77 11.73 -35.53
N VAL A 100 -3.41 12.67 -34.64
CA VAL A 100 -2.03 13.17 -34.54
C VAL A 100 -1.26 12.47 -33.43
N PHE A 101 -1.84 12.36 -32.24
CA PHE A 101 -1.14 11.74 -31.10
C PHE A 101 -1.37 10.22 -31.00
N GLY A 102 -2.48 9.73 -31.55
CA GLY A 102 -2.96 8.37 -31.32
C GLY A 102 -3.57 8.19 -29.93
N ASN A 103 -3.49 6.95 -29.41
CA ASN A 103 -4.13 6.59 -28.15
C ASN A 103 -3.28 6.88 -26.91
N ARG A 104 -1.98 7.19 -27.06
CA ARG A 104 -1.03 7.39 -25.95
C ARG A 104 0.06 8.39 -26.30
N HIS A 105 0.62 9.02 -25.28
CA HIS A 105 1.83 9.82 -25.43
C HIS A 105 3.03 8.92 -25.74
N SER A 106 3.81 9.29 -26.75
CA SER A 106 5.06 8.61 -27.11
C SER A 106 6.19 8.89 -26.12
N THR A 107 6.10 10.00 -25.37
CA THR A 107 7.08 10.40 -24.36
C THR A 107 6.37 11.08 -23.19
N PHE A 108 7.05 11.21 -22.05
CA PHE A 108 6.55 11.99 -20.91
C PHE A 108 6.89 13.48 -21.00
N ASN A 109 7.56 13.93 -22.07
CA ASN A 109 7.88 15.34 -22.27
C ASN A 109 6.72 16.08 -22.93
N THR A 110 6.53 17.34 -22.57
CA THR A 110 5.57 18.19 -23.29
C THR A 110 6.15 18.56 -24.65
N THR A 111 5.36 18.37 -25.70
CA THR A 111 5.66 18.88 -27.04
C THR A 111 5.00 20.25 -27.26
N SER A 112 5.48 21.03 -28.22
CA SER A 112 4.88 22.32 -28.56
C SER A 112 3.40 22.19 -28.93
N LEU A 113 3.03 21.13 -29.67
CA LEU A 113 1.63 20.85 -30.01
C LEU A 113 0.80 20.50 -28.78
N LEU A 114 1.34 19.71 -27.84
CA LEU A 114 0.63 19.37 -26.62
C LEU A 114 0.36 20.63 -25.79
N GLN A 115 1.37 21.49 -25.64
CA GLN A 115 1.21 22.78 -24.95
C GLN A 115 0.19 23.68 -25.65
N TRP A 116 0.21 23.71 -26.99
CA TRP A 116 -0.76 24.44 -27.81
C TRP A 116 -2.19 23.98 -27.56
N MET A 117 -2.42 22.66 -27.57
CA MET A 117 -3.76 22.10 -27.32
C MET A 117 -4.24 22.31 -25.89
N ARG A 118 -3.35 22.25 -24.90
CA ARG A 118 -3.68 22.57 -23.50
C ARG A 118 -4.16 24.00 -23.36
N PHE A 119 -3.50 24.96 -24.03
CA PHE A 119 -3.93 26.36 -24.04
C PHE A 119 -5.33 26.51 -24.62
N VAL A 120 -5.60 25.92 -25.80
CA VAL A 120 -6.92 25.95 -26.44
C VAL A 120 -8.01 25.40 -25.52
N LEU A 121 -7.75 24.27 -24.85
CA LEU A 121 -8.72 23.63 -23.94
C LEU A 121 -8.98 24.45 -22.68
N ILE A 122 -7.94 25.07 -22.11
CA ILE A 122 -8.08 25.95 -20.94
C ILE A 122 -8.85 27.22 -21.31
N LYS A 123 -8.45 27.91 -22.37
CA LYS A 123 -9.06 29.19 -22.79
C LYS A 123 -10.51 29.05 -23.22
N SER A 124 -10.84 27.94 -23.89
CA SER A 124 -12.22 27.66 -24.32
C SER A 124 -13.14 27.23 -23.18
N GLN A 125 -12.60 26.92 -21.99
CA GLN A 125 -13.34 26.33 -20.87
C GLN A 125 -14.09 25.05 -21.28
N ALA A 126 -13.53 24.28 -22.20
CA ALA A 126 -14.19 23.11 -22.78
C ALA A 126 -14.31 21.93 -21.79
N LEU A 127 -13.58 21.94 -20.67
CA LEU A 127 -13.43 20.80 -19.75
C LEU A 127 -14.36 20.84 -18.53
N THR A 128 -15.60 21.30 -18.70
CA THR A 128 -16.56 21.53 -17.61
C THR A 128 -17.48 20.35 -17.31
N SER A 129 -17.46 19.28 -18.11
CA SER A 129 -18.39 18.15 -18.01
C SER A 129 -17.67 16.80 -17.93
N THR A 130 -18.30 15.80 -17.30
CA THR A 130 -17.80 14.42 -17.28
C THR A 130 -17.68 13.81 -18.69
N LYS A 131 -18.48 14.30 -19.65
CA LYS A 131 -18.39 13.89 -21.07
C LYS A 131 -17.04 14.23 -21.72
N THR A 132 -16.26 15.14 -21.12
CA THR A 132 -14.96 15.57 -21.63
C THR A 132 -13.79 14.89 -20.92
N ASN A 133 -14.06 13.89 -20.08
CA ASN A 133 -13.01 13.17 -19.34
C ASN A 133 -11.97 12.56 -20.26
N ALA A 134 -12.36 11.92 -21.37
CA ALA A 134 -11.38 11.32 -22.29
C ALA A 134 -10.36 12.32 -22.84
N VAL A 135 -10.82 13.53 -23.21
CA VAL A 135 -9.95 14.62 -23.69
C VAL A 135 -9.10 15.16 -22.55
N ARG A 136 -9.69 15.39 -21.36
CA ARG A 136 -8.95 15.84 -20.18
C ARG A 136 -7.86 14.84 -19.81
N ASP A 137 -8.20 13.56 -19.72
CA ASP A 137 -7.32 12.46 -19.33
C ASP A 137 -6.12 12.34 -20.25
N PHE A 138 -6.31 12.60 -21.55
CA PHE A 138 -5.21 12.60 -22.50
C PHE A 138 -4.36 13.88 -22.40
N PHE A 139 -4.97 15.06 -22.56
CA PHE A 139 -4.21 16.32 -22.65
C PHE A 139 -3.63 16.77 -21.31
N PHE A 140 -4.23 16.37 -20.18
CA PHE A 140 -3.82 16.75 -18.82
C PHE A 140 -3.36 15.54 -17.99
N ASP A 141 -2.80 14.54 -18.67
CA ASP A 141 -2.19 13.35 -18.08
C ASP A 141 -1.14 13.76 -17.01
N PRO A 142 -1.30 13.32 -15.75
CA PRO A 142 -0.42 13.72 -14.64
C PRO A 142 0.99 13.12 -14.73
N SER A 143 1.22 12.14 -15.61
CA SER A 143 2.55 11.56 -15.85
C SER A 143 3.35 12.29 -16.93
N VAL A 144 2.72 13.19 -17.69
CA VAL A 144 3.38 14.00 -18.69
C VAL A 144 3.78 15.33 -18.06
N ALA A 145 4.95 15.86 -18.44
CA ALA A 145 5.39 17.18 -18.01
C ALA A 145 4.28 18.22 -18.26
N ARG A 146 4.19 19.24 -17.42
CA ARG A 146 3.14 20.26 -17.54
C ARG A 146 3.49 21.35 -18.55
N ASN A 147 4.76 21.76 -18.55
CA ASN A 147 5.28 22.82 -19.38
C ASN A 147 6.36 22.27 -20.33
N LEU A 148 6.67 23.05 -21.36
CA LEU A 148 7.88 22.87 -22.15
C LEU A 148 9.13 23.02 -21.25
N PRO A 149 10.26 22.36 -21.59
CA PRO A 149 11.50 22.49 -20.83
C PRO A 149 11.99 23.93 -20.68
N GLN A 150 11.78 24.75 -21.72
CA GLN A 150 12.04 26.18 -21.68
C GLN A 150 10.72 26.93 -21.43
N LEU A 151 10.67 27.67 -20.32
CA LEU A 151 9.52 28.51 -20.00
C LEU A 151 9.48 29.77 -20.88
N PRO A 152 8.27 30.31 -21.17
CA PRO A 152 8.13 31.59 -21.87
C PRO A 152 8.79 32.74 -21.11
N GLN A 153 9.37 33.72 -21.83
CA GLN A 153 9.97 34.91 -21.21
C GLN A 153 8.93 35.86 -20.59
N ASP A 154 7.76 36.00 -21.21
CA ASP A 154 6.61 36.75 -20.68
C ASP A 154 5.41 35.80 -20.53
N PRO A 155 5.34 35.04 -19.42
CA PRO A 155 4.31 34.03 -19.24
C PRO A 155 2.99 34.63 -18.74
N VAL A 156 1.91 33.99 -19.15
CA VAL A 156 0.61 34.02 -18.49
C VAL A 156 0.37 32.69 -17.81
N VAL A 157 -0.19 32.73 -16.60
CA VAL A 157 -0.29 31.56 -15.72
C VAL A 157 -1.74 31.16 -15.56
N TYR A 158 -2.01 29.87 -15.77
CA TYR A 158 -3.33 29.27 -15.63
C TYR A 158 -3.29 28.12 -14.64
N GLN A 159 -4.44 27.83 -14.04
CA GLN A 159 -4.63 26.58 -13.29
C GLN A 159 -4.57 25.40 -14.27
N TYR A 160 -3.80 24.38 -13.92
CA TYR A 160 -3.64 23.15 -14.69
C TYR A 160 -4.73 22.16 -14.28
N PRO A 161 -5.71 21.87 -15.16
CA PRO A 161 -6.80 20.95 -14.86
C PRO A 161 -6.33 19.49 -14.96
N ALA A 162 -5.42 19.09 -14.06
CA ALA A 162 -4.84 17.75 -14.02
C ALA A 162 -5.92 16.67 -14.06
N ALA A 163 -5.73 15.70 -14.94
CA ALA A 163 -6.53 14.49 -14.94
C ALA A 163 -6.21 13.62 -13.70
N PRO A 164 -7.17 12.79 -13.24
CA PRO A 164 -6.90 11.88 -12.15
C PRO A 164 -5.83 10.85 -12.55
N LEU A 165 -4.96 10.53 -11.60
CA LEU A 165 -4.04 9.41 -11.71
C LEU A 165 -4.85 8.11 -11.65
N LYS A 166 -5.03 7.49 -12.81
CA LYS A 166 -5.60 6.14 -12.97
C LYS A 166 -4.67 5.06 -12.44
N VAL A 167 -5.18 4.29 -11.50
CA VAL A 167 -4.45 3.29 -10.73
C VAL A 167 -5.19 1.97 -10.80
N MET A 168 -4.49 0.91 -11.20
CA MET A 168 -4.99 -0.46 -11.20
C MET A 168 -4.50 -1.19 -9.95
N ILE A 169 -5.39 -1.90 -9.25
CA ILE A 169 -5.01 -2.78 -8.14
C ILE A 169 -5.56 -4.17 -8.46
N ILE A 170 -4.70 -5.17 -8.46
CA ILE A 170 -5.06 -6.57 -8.73
C ILE A 170 -5.10 -7.31 -7.40
N GLY A 171 -6.27 -7.82 -7.03
CA GLY A 171 -6.50 -8.57 -5.80
C GLY A 171 -7.36 -7.79 -4.78
N GLY A 172 -8.57 -8.28 -4.52
CA GLY A 172 -9.55 -7.71 -3.58
C GLY A 172 -9.45 -8.26 -2.16
N GLY A 173 -8.27 -8.70 -1.74
CA GLY A 173 -7.99 -9.09 -0.35
C GLY A 173 -7.78 -7.89 0.57
N PRO A 174 -7.47 -8.12 1.87
CA PRO A 174 -7.26 -7.04 2.84
C PRO A 174 -6.21 -6.00 2.39
N THR A 175 -5.10 -6.46 1.79
CA THR A 175 -4.06 -5.58 1.25
C THR A 175 -4.59 -4.66 0.15
N GLY A 176 -5.23 -5.20 -0.88
CA GLY A 176 -5.71 -4.42 -2.02
C GLY A 176 -6.82 -3.44 -1.63
N LEU A 177 -7.78 -3.89 -0.81
CA LEU A 177 -8.85 -3.03 -0.31
C LEU A 177 -8.32 -1.91 0.62
N ALA A 178 -7.40 -2.23 1.54
CA ALA A 178 -6.80 -1.22 2.41
C ALA A 178 -5.99 -0.20 1.60
N SER A 179 -5.27 -0.65 0.55
CA SER A 179 -4.53 0.24 -0.36
C SER A 179 -5.47 1.18 -1.12
N ALA A 180 -6.56 0.64 -1.67
CA ALA A 180 -7.55 1.43 -2.43
C ALA A 180 -8.21 2.51 -1.56
N ILE A 181 -8.67 2.11 -0.37
CA ILE A 181 -9.28 3.02 0.61
C ILE A 181 -8.28 4.10 1.04
N ALA A 182 -7.07 3.71 1.44
CA ALA A 182 -6.06 4.66 1.90
C ALA A 182 -5.67 5.65 0.79
N LEU A 183 -5.53 5.19 -0.45
CA LEU A 183 -5.18 6.07 -1.57
C LEU A 183 -6.32 7.04 -1.88
N ALA A 184 -7.56 6.56 -1.94
CA ALA A 184 -8.72 7.41 -2.19
C ALA A 184 -8.95 8.45 -1.08
N GLU A 185 -8.76 8.07 0.19
CA GLU A 185 -8.84 9.01 1.32
C GLU A 185 -7.77 10.11 1.27
N LYS A 186 -6.55 9.77 0.84
CA LYS A 186 -5.40 10.68 0.83
C LYS A 186 -5.36 11.58 -0.40
N ALA A 187 -5.67 11.04 -1.57
CA ALA A 187 -5.54 11.75 -2.84
C ALA A 187 -6.88 12.31 -3.37
N GLY A 188 -8.02 11.83 -2.88
CA GLY A 188 -9.35 12.32 -3.27
C GLY A 188 -9.56 12.28 -4.78
N ALA A 189 -10.13 13.35 -5.35
CA ALA A 189 -10.42 13.48 -6.78
C ALA A 189 -9.18 13.50 -7.70
N ARG A 190 -7.96 13.50 -7.15
CA ARG A 190 -6.72 13.41 -7.95
C ARG A 190 -6.41 11.99 -8.39
N VAL A 191 -7.15 10.97 -7.93
CA VAL A 191 -6.96 9.56 -8.30
C VAL A 191 -8.26 8.93 -8.78
N GLU A 192 -8.10 7.90 -9.59
CA GLU A 192 -9.15 6.98 -10.01
C GLU A 192 -8.61 5.56 -9.81
N VAL A 193 -9.16 4.84 -8.84
CA VAL A 193 -8.66 3.54 -8.38
C VAL A 193 -9.56 2.42 -8.88
N HIS A 194 -9.02 1.55 -9.73
CA HIS A 194 -9.70 0.37 -10.26
C HIS A 194 -9.18 -0.88 -9.57
N LEU A 195 -10.02 -1.50 -8.75
CA LEU A 195 -9.69 -2.70 -8.00
C LEU A 195 -10.35 -3.92 -8.63
N TYR A 196 -9.54 -4.89 -9.05
CA TYR A 196 -9.97 -6.10 -9.75
C TYR A 196 -9.87 -7.34 -8.86
N GLU A 197 -10.94 -8.12 -8.80
CA GLU A 197 -11.01 -9.37 -8.02
C GLU A 197 -11.95 -10.38 -8.68
N GLY A 198 -11.39 -11.54 -9.05
CA GLY A 198 -12.15 -12.59 -9.73
C GLY A 198 -13.12 -13.36 -8.85
N ARG A 199 -13.00 -13.28 -7.51
CA ARG A 199 -13.92 -13.95 -6.57
C ARG A 199 -15.21 -13.17 -6.33
N TRP A 200 -15.30 -11.92 -6.78
CA TRP A 200 -16.50 -11.11 -6.60
C TRP A 200 -17.53 -11.41 -7.68
N ILE A 201 -18.77 -11.06 -7.38
CA ILE A 201 -19.88 -10.97 -8.31
C ILE A 201 -20.51 -9.59 -8.20
N GLN A 202 -20.92 -9.04 -9.34
CA GLN A 202 -21.73 -7.83 -9.36
C GLN A 202 -23.16 -8.17 -8.92
N GLN A 203 -23.73 -7.35 -8.03
CA GLN A 203 -25.10 -7.53 -7.59
C GLN A 203 -26.07 -7.15 -8.71
N PRO A 204 -27.14 -7.94 -8.97
CA PRO A 204 -28.10 -7.63 -10.02
C PRO A 204 -28.69 -6.23 -9.87
N GLY A 205 -28.67 -5.44 -10.95
CA GLY A 205 -29.22 -4.08 -10.96
C GLY A 205 -28.44 -3.05 -10.14
N SER A 206 -27.20 -3.36 -9.75
CA SER A 206 -26.40 -2.54 -8.83
C SER A 206 -24.94 -2.44 -9.27
N SER A 207 -24.28 -1.32 -8.94
CA SER A 207 -22.82 -1.18 -9.07
C SER A 207 -22.07 -1.82 -7.91
N PHE A 208 -22.79 -2.34 -6.90
CA PHE A 208 -22.19 -2.99 -5.76
C PHE A 208 -21.69 -4.39 -6.13
N VAL A 209 -20.56 -4.77 -5.56
CA VAL A 209 -20.00 -6.11 -5.66
C VAL A 209 -20.04 -6.81 -4.31
N SER A 210 -20.17 -8.13 -4.35
CA SER A 210 -20.10 -8.98 -3.17
C SER A 210 -19.47 -10.32 -3.54
N TYR A 211 -19.35 -11.22 -2.57
CA TYR A 211 -18.95 -12.58 -2.84
C TYR A 211 -20.17 -13.43 -3.22
N PRO A 212 -20.01 -14.44 -4.09
CA PRO A 212 -21.13 -15.30 -4.47
C PRO A 212 -21.64 -16.08 -3.25
N PRO A 213 -22.96 -16.41 -3.21
CA PRO A 213 -23.51 -17.27 -2.18
C PRO A 213 -22.75 -18.60 -2.12
N GLY A 214 -22.37 -19.04 -0.91
CA GLY A 214 -21.62 -20.27 -0.72
C GLY A 214 -20.13 -20.22 -1.12
N ALA A 215 -19.59 -19.03 -1.46
CA ALA A 215 -18.15 -18.87 -1.69
C ALA A 215 -17.37 -19.42 -0.49
N ARG A 216 -16.42 -20.32 -0.77
CA ARG A 216 -15.49 -20.80 0.25
C ARG A 216 -14.54 -19.65 0.63
N ARG A 217 -14.78 -19.04 1.79
CA ARG A 217 -14.01 -17.90 2.31
C ARG A 217 -13.06 -18.36 3.41
N ARG A 218 -12.15 -17.45 3.77
CA ARG A 218 -11.16 -17.71 4.83
C ARG A 218 -11.79 -17.38 6.19
N ASP A 219 -12.18 -18.42 6.91
CA ASP A 219 -12.67 -18.31 8.29
C ASP A 219 -11.54 -18.28 9.32
N GLN A 220 -10.28 -18.30 8.86
CA GLN A 220 -9.10 -18.11 9.70
C GLN A 220 -9.20 -16.78 10.46
N VAL A 221 -8.88 -16.83 11.76
CA VAL A 221 -8.76 -15.64 12.60
C VAL A 221 -7.35 -15.06 12.44
N VAL A 222 -7.27 -13.75 12.24
CA VAL A 222 -6.04 -12.97 12.26
C VAL A 222 -6.00 -12.09 13.50
N THR A 223 -4.85 -12.03 14.16
CA THR A 223 -4.52 -11.00 15.14
C THR A 223 -3.98 -9.76 14.43
N LEU A 224 -4.78 -8.71 14.34
CA LEU A 224 -4.38 -7.40 13.82
C LEU A 224 -3.74 -6.56 14.91
N GLN A 225 -2.60 -5.94 14.61
CA GLN A 225 -1.85 -5.11 15.53
C GLN A 225 -2.35 -3.67 15.49
N ASP A 226 -2.36 -2.98 16.63
CA ASP A 226 -2.80 -1.58 16.73
C ASP A 226 -2.00 -0.70 15.80
N THR A 227 -0.69 -0.94 15.71
CA THR A 227 0.24 -0.32 14.76
C THR A 227 -0.15 -0.40 13.28
N VAL A 228 -1.00 -1.35 12.89
CA VAL A 228 -1.57 -1.45 11.54
C VAL A 228 -2.91 -0.74 11.47
N THR A 229 -3.77 -0.98 12.46
CA THR A 229 -5.11 -0.40 12.48
C THR A 229 -5.08 1.12 12.68
N ASP A 230 -4.07 1.64 13.39
CA ASP A 230 -3.81 3.07 13.58
C ASP A 230 -3.40 3.78 12.29
N LEU A 231 -2.98 3.02 11.26
CA LEU A 231 -2.74 3.56 9.92
C LEU A 231 -4.04 3.79 9.14
N MET A 232 -5.14 3.18 9.58
CA MET A 232 -6.45 3.31 8.97
C MET A 232 -7.17 4.54 9.53
N SER A 233 -8.02 5.17 8.71
CA SER A 233 -8.92 6.21 9.21
C SER A 233 -9.89 5.66 10.26
N ASP A 234 -10.40 6.55 11.12
CA ASP A 234 -11.38 6.17 12.16
C ASP A 234 -12.62 5.50 11.54
N ARG A 235 -13.07 5.96 10.36
CA ARG A 235 -14.18 5.35 9.60
C ARG A 235 -13.85 3.95 9.10
N THR A 236 -12.64 3.74 8.60
CA THR A 236 -12.19 2.43 8.13
C THR A 236 -12.06 1.45 9.29
N ARG A 237 -11.52 1.87 10.44
CA ARG A 237 -11.52 1.07 11.67
C ARG A 237 -12.94 0.73 12.13
N GLN A 238 -13.85 1.71 12.10
CA GLN A 238 -15.26 1.50 12.45
C GLN A 238 -15.91 0.46 11.53
N ALA A 239 -15.62 0.49 10.22
CA ALA A 239 -16.15 -0.49 9.27
C ALA A 239 -15.60 -1.91 9.51
N VAL A 240 -14.35 -2.03 9.94
CA VAL A 240 -13.67 -3.31 10.20
C VAL A 240 -14.11 -3.94 11.53
N PHE A 241 -14.20 -3.15 12.60
CA PHE A 241 -14.44 -3.65 13.96
C PHE A 241 -15.83 -3.34 14.52
N GLY A 242 -16.65 -2.53 13.83
CA GLY A 242 -17.93 -2.07 14.37
C GLY A 242 -17.80 -1.22 15.64
N GLY A 243 -16.61 -0.70 15.94
CA GLY A 243 -16.31 0.04 17.17
C GLY A 243 -15.99 -0.83 18.39
N ASN A 244 -16.03 -2.17 18.26
CA ASN A 244 -15.76 -3.09 19.35
C ASN A 244 -14.72 -4.16 18.94
N PRO A 245 -13.43 -3.79 18.90
CA PRO A 245 -12.36 -4.73 18.55
C PRO A 245 -12.16 -5.78 19.65
N GLU A 246 -12.18 -7.06 19.29
CA GLU A 246 -11.94 -8.17 20.24
C GLU A 246 -10.46 -8.19 20.67
N ARG A 247 -10.16 -7.61 21.83
CA ARG A 247 -8.81 -7.52 22.38
C ARG A 247 -8.34 -8.89 22.87
N VAL A 248 -7.23 -9.37 22.31
CA VAL A 248 -6.63 -10.67 22.70
C VAL A 248 -5.26 -10.47 23.34
N TRP A 249 -4.48 -9.49 22.86
CA TRP A 249 -3.26 -9.03 23.52
C TRP A 249 -3.25 -7.51 23.61
N PRO A 250 -2.51 -6.91 24.57
CA PRO A 250 -2.28 -5.47 24.57
C PRO A 250 -1.76 -5.01 23.21
N GLY A 251 -2.40 -4.01 22.61
CA GLY A 251 -2.00 -3.51 21.30
C GLY A 251 -2.44 -4.36 20.11
N SER A 252 -3.44 -5.24 20.26
CA SER A 252 -3.92 -6.07 19.14
C SER A 252 -5.38 -6.50 19.26
N SER A 253 -5.94 -7.02 18.17
CA SER A 253 -7.30 -7.54 18.13
C SER A 253 -7.46 -8.70 17.17
N ASN A 254 -8.26 -9.67 17.55
CA ASN A 254 -8.60 -10.78 16.67
C ASN A 254 -9.79 -10.42 15.77
N LEU A 255 -9.70 -10.84 14.52
CA LEU A 255 -10.78 -10.72 13.55
C LEU A 255 -10.69 -11.86 12.53
N GLN A 256 -11.83 -12.43 12.16
CA GLN A 256 -11.85 -13.39 11.04
C GLN A 256 -11.50 -12.67 9.74
N ILE A 257 -10.63 -13.27 8.90
CA ILE A 257 -10.21 -12.67 7.63
C ILE A 257 -11.42 -12.35 6.75
N ARG A 258 -12.43 -13.22 6.71
CA ARG A 258 -13.69 -12.95 6.03
C ARG A 258 -14.36 -11.65 6.51
N LYS A 259 -14.47 -11.44 7.83
CA LYS A 259 -15.06 -10.22 8.40
C LYS A 259 -14.23 -8.97 8.08
N LEU A 260 -12.91 -9.09 8.10
CA LEU A 260 -12.01 -8.03 7.67
C LEU A 260 -12.24 -7.65 6.20
N GLU A 261 -12.26 -8.64 5.30
CA GLU A 261 -12.56 -8.44 3.88
C GLU A 261 -13.95 -7.82 3.68
N ASP A 262 -14.97 -8.33 4.36
CA ASP A 262 -16.35 -7.84 4.22
C ASP A 262 -16.48 -6.39 4.74
N GLY A 263 -15.81 -6.04 5.84
CA GLY A 263 -15.78 -4.68 6.40
C GLY A 263 -15.07 -3.69 5.48
N LEU A 264 -13.90 -4.07 4.95
CA LEU A 264 -13.15 -3.25 4.00
C LEU A 264 -13.89 -3.11 2.66
N LEU A 265 -14.48 -4.19 2.15
CA LEU A 265 -15.26 -4.15 0.90
C LEU A 265 -16.49 -3.26 1.04
N ARG A 266 -17.18 -3.30 2.19
CA ARG A 266 -18.27 -2.37 2.48
C ARG A 266 -17.77 -0.94 2.51
N ARG A 267 -16.66 -0.67 3.22
CA ARG A 267 -16.03 0.64 3.32
C ARG A 267 -15.64 1.21 1.95
N ALA A 268 -15.09 0.39 1.06
CA ALA A 268 -14.70 0.79 -0.30
C ALA A 268 -15.89 1.18 -1.18
N GLN A 269 -17.10 0.73 -0.83
CA GLN A 269 -18.35 1.03 -1.54
C GLN A 269 -19.15 2.19 -0.92
N ASP A 270 -18.61 2.85 0.12
CA ASP A 270 -19.24 4.01 0.73
C ASP A 270 -19.42 5.14 -0.30
N SER A 271 -20.49 5.93 -0.16
CA SER A 271 -20.82 7.03 -1.07
C SER A 271 -19.71 8.07 -1.23
N GLN A 272 -18.84 8.24 -0.22
CA GLN A 272 -17.71 9.16 -0.27
C GLN A 272 -16.62 8.74 -1.28
N PHE A 273 -16.60 7.47 -1.69
CA PHE A 273 -15.69 6.93 -2.70
C PHE A 273 -16.35 6.75 -4.06
N ARG A 274 -17.59 7.19 -4.21
CA ARG A 274 -18.24 7.27 -5.52
C ARG A 274 -17.34 8.10 -6.44
N ASP A 275 -17.12 7.59 -7.66
CA ASP A 275 -16.24 8.17 -8.67
C ASP A 275 -14.74 8.19 -8.33
N LEU A 276 -14.32 7.59 -7.20
CA LEU A 276 -12.91 7.44 -6.80
C LEU A 276 -12.46 5.99 -6.84
N ILE A 277 -13.29 5.06 -6.34
CA ILE A 277 -12.98 3.63 -6.30
C ILE A 277 -13.99 2.88 -7.20
N PHE A 278 -13.45 2.17 -8.18
CA PHE A 278 -14.18 1.34 -9.12
C PHE A 278 -13.85 -0.12 -8.85
N LEU A 279 -14.85 -0.90 -8.46
CA LEU A 279 -14.70 -2.31 -8.11
C LEU A 279 -15.13 -3.20 -9.27
N HIS A 280 -14.23 -4.06 -9.72
CA HIS A 280 -14.43 -4.91 -10.89
C HIS A 280 -14.42 -6.38 -10.48
N ALA A 281 -15.56 -7.05 -10.71
CA ALA A 281 -15.73 -8.49 -10.49
C ALA A 281 -15.14 -9.30 -11.66
N SER A 282 -13.86 -9.10 -11.96
CA SER A 282 -13.16 -9.77 -13.06
C SER A 282 -11.75 -10.16 -12.65
N GLN A 283 -11.29 -11.28 -13.21
CA GLN A 283 -9.95 -11.80 -12.98
C GLN A 283 -8.99 -11.22 -14.01
N VAL A 284 -8.04 -10.43 -13.54
CA VAL A 284 -6.93 -9.96 -14.37
C VAL A 284 -5.82 -11.03 -14.37
N ARG A 285 -5.32 -11.31 -15.56
CA ARG A 285 -4.24 -12.22 -15.88
C ARG A 285 -3.29 -11.55 -16.87
N GLN A 286 -2.14 -12.15 -17.10
CA GLN A 286 -1.15 -11.60 -18.02
C GLN A 286 -1.66 -11.52 -19.46
N ASP A 287 -2.42 -12.52 -19.90
CA ASP A 287 -2.94 -12.68 -21.26
C ASP A 287 -4.07 -11.69 -21.59
N ASN A 288 -4.94 -11.39 -20.63
CA ASN A 288 -6.07 -10.48 -20.83
C ASN A 288 -5.78 -9.02 -20.40
N LEU A 289 -4.58 -8.72 -19.90
CA LEU A 289 -4.19 -7.37 -19.47
C LEU A 289 -4.46 -6.27 -20.51
N PRO A 290 -4.22 -6.47 -21.83
CA PRO A 290 -4.51 -5.45 -22.85
C PRO A 290 -5.98 -5.02 -22.94
N GLU A 291 -6.91 -5.80 -22.40
CA GLU A 291 -8.36 -5.54 -22.46
C GLU A 291 -8.82 -4.48 -21.44
N TYR A 292 -8.04 -4.20 -20.39
CA TYR A 292 -8.47 -3.40 -19.25
C TYR A 292 -8.20 -1.89 -19.40
N GLY A 293 -7.54 -1.46 -20.48
CA GLY A 293 -7.29 -0.05 -20.78
C GLY A 293 -5.98 0.50 -20.21
N ASP A 294 -5.76 1.81 -20.38
CA ASP A 294 -4.50 2.47 -20.02
C ASP A 294 -4.50 2.99 -18.57
N PHE A 295 -3.59 2.47 -17.75
CA PHE A 295 -3.38 2.90 -16.37
C PHE A 295 -1.97 3.43 -16.17
N HIS A 296 -1.83 4.45 -15.32
CA HIS A 296 -0.55 5.04 -14.98
C HIS A 296 0.24 4.12 -14.04
N LEU A 297 -0.42 3.56 -13.03
CA LEU A 297 0.18 2.70 -12.01
C LEU A 297 -0.60 1.40 -11.84
N MET A 298 0.10 0.36 -11.42
CA MET A 298 -0.48 -0.91 -11.03
C MET A 298 0.11 -1.44 -9.73
N LEU A 299 -0.74 -1.96 -8.86
CA LEU A 299 -0.38 -2.62 -7.62
C LEU A 299 -0.79 -4.09 -7.66
N GLY A 300 0.17 -5.01 -7.55
CA GLY A 300 -0.08 -6.42 -7.30
C GLY A 300 -0.35 -6.68 -5.83
N ALA A 301 -1.58 -7.07 -5.50
CA ALA A 301 -2.04 -7.47 -4.17
C ALA A 301 -2.83 -8.80 -4.22
N ASP A 302 -2.54 -9.62 -5.23
CA ASP A 302 -3.20 -10.89 -5.58
C ASP A 302 -2.61 -12.12 -4.86
N GLY A 303 -1.67 -11.88 -3.95
CA GLY A 303 -1.19 -12.84 -2.97
C GLY A 303 0.04 -13.63 -3.42
N ALA A 304 0.30 -14.75 -2.75
CA ALA A 304 1.54 -15.53 -2.93
C ALA A 304 1.72 -16.10 -4.34
N GLY A 305 0.63 -16.32 -5.08
CA GLY A 305 0.64 -16.80 -6.46
C GLY A 305 0.62 -15.68 -7.51
N SER A 306 1.07 -14.48 -7.16
CA SER A 306 1.02 -13.31 -8.03
C SER A 306 1.74 -13.56 -9.36
N TRP A 307 0.99 -13.57 -10.46
CA TRP A 307 1.58 -13.60 -11.80
C TRP A 307 2.31 -12.30 -12.09
N LEU A 308 1.91 -11.20 -11.43
CA LEU A 308 2.52 -9.90 -11.62
C LEU A 308 3.97 -9.88 -11.15
N ARG A 309 4.27 -10.60 -10.07
CA ARG A 309 5.65 -10.80 -9.62
C ARG A 309 6.50 -11.43 -10.72
N GLY A 310 6.08 -12.55 -11.28
CA GLY A 310 6.83 -13.21 -12.37
C GLY A 310 6.97 -12.36 -13.63
N ALA A 311 5.91 -11.64 -14.03
CA ALA A 311 5.89 -10.87 -15.27
C ALA A 311 6.71 -9.56 -15.20
N TYR A 312 6.58 -8.80 -14.10
CA TYR A 312 7.22 -7.48 -13.97
C TYR A 312 8.56 -7.54 -13.23
N PHE A 313 8.83 -8.62 -12.50
CA PHE A 313 10.03 -8.76 -11.68
C PHE A 313 10.76 -10.09 -11.94
N PRO A 314 11.12 -10.38 -13.22
CA PRO A 314 11.80 -11.62 -13.59
C PRO A 314 13.16 -11.72 -12.87
N GLY A 315 13.55 -12.94 -12.50
CA GLY A 315 14.81 -13.22 -11.79
C GLY A 315 14.72 -13.16 -10.27
N GLN A 316 13.69 -12.53 -9.70
CA GLN A 316 13.44 -12.59 -8.25
C GLN A 316 13.10 -14.01 -7.78
N GLU A 317 12.57 -14.86 -8.66
CA GLU A 317 12.22 -16.26 -8.35
C GLU A 317 13.41 -17.23 -8.43
N GLU A 318 14.51 -16.89 -9.14
CA GLU A 318 15.69 -17.76 -9.30
C GLU A 318 16.76 -17.53 -8.22
N GLU A 319 16.89 -16.31 -7.68
CA GLU A 319 17.75 -16.02 -6.52
C GLU A 319 17.22 -16.68 -5.21
N ASP A 320 15.98 -17.17 -5.25
CA ASP A 320 15.18 -17.61 -4.11
C ASP A 320 15.40 -19.06 -3.66
N GLN A 321 16.12 -19.90 -4.41
CA GLN A 321 16.48 -21.24 -3.93
C GLN A 321 17.69 -21.25 -2.99
N GLN A 322 18.53 -20.21 -3.00
CA GLN A 322 19.77 -20.24 -2.20
C GLN A 322 20.14 -18.94 -1.49
N SER A 323 19.59 -17.77 -1.82
CA SER A 323 19.86 -16.52 -1.08
C SER A 323 18.79 -15.46 -1.37
N ARG A 324 17.69 -15.51 -0.60
CA ARG A 324 16.57 -14.55 -0.59
C ARG A 324 17.01 -13.13 -0.23
N ARG A 325 17.56 -12.38 -1.19
CA ARG A 325 17.90 -10.94 -1.07
C ARG A 325 17.06 -10.12 -2.06
N ALA A 326 16.70 -8.93 -1.58
CA ALA A 326 15.99 -7.83 -2.22
C ALA A 326 15.95 -7.83 -3.76
N GLY A 327 14.81 -8.26 -4.30
CA GLY A 327 14.36 -7.81 -5.59
C GLY A 327 13.65 -6.46 -5.47
N SER A 328 13.84 -5.56 -6.43
CA SER A 328 13.10 -4.29 -6.51
C SER A 328 11.59 -4.52 -6.52
N ALA A 329 10.86 -4.10 -5.48
CA ALA A 329 9.40 -4.24 -5.41
C ALA A 329 8.63 -3.16 -6.19
N VAL A 330 9.37 -2.25 -6.84
CA VAL A 330 8.85 -1.18 -7.69
C VAL A 330 9.60 -1.25 -9.02
N ARG A 331 8.85 -1.35 -10.12
CA ARG A 331 9.39 -1.24 -11.47
C ARG A 331 8.54 -0.27 -12.26
N LEU A 332 9.15 0.85 -12.65
CA LEU A 332 8.51 1.84 -13.49
C LEU A 332 9.08 1.69 -14.91
N TYR A 333 8.20 1.69 -15.89
CA TYR A 333 8.43 1.44 -17.32
C TYR A 333 8.44 -0.04 -17.76
N SER A 334 7.39 -0.41 -18.51
CA SER A 334 7.33 -1.61 -19.34
C SER A 334 7.03 -1.20 -20.79
N PRO A 335 7.74 -1.74 -21.80
CA PRO A 335 7.39 -1.55 -23.21
C PRO A 335 6.09 -2.31 -23.61
N ALA A 336 5.44 -2.99 -22.67
CA ALA A 336 4.25 -3.83 -22.87
C ALA A 336 2.93 -3.01 -22.94
N PRO A 337 1.80 -3.62 -23.39
CA PRO A 337 0.60 -2.90 -23.78
C PRO A 337 -0.12 -2.18 -22.64
N THR A 338 0.20 -2.45 -21.38
CA THR A 338 -0.28 -1.77 -20.17
C THR A 338 0.10 -2.58 -18.94
N PRO A 339 0.15 -1.98 -17.74
CA PRO A 339 0.18 -0.55 -17.43
C PRO A 339 1.60 0.03 -17.38
N ARG A 340 1.71 1.36 -17.32
CA ARG A 340 2.98 2.09 -17.54
C ARG A 340 4.01 1.88 -16.41
N SER A 341 3.56 1.43 -15.25
CA SER A 341 4.37 1.26 -14.04
C SER A 341 3.72 0.29 -13.06
N GLY A 342 4.54 -0.49 -12.34
CA GLY A 342 4.09 -1.54 -11.44
C GLY A 342 4.79 -1.52 -10.07
N ALA A 343 4.04 -1.88 -9.03
CA ALA A 343 4.53 -2.15 -7.68
C ALA A 343 3.87 -3.40 -7.11
N LEU A 344 4.49 -4.04 -6.12
CA LEU A 344 3.94 -5.20 -5.41
C LEU A 344 3.69 -4.86 -3.94
N ALA A 345 2.63 -5.40 -3.34
CA ALA A 345 2.37 -5.33 -1.90
C ALA A 345 1.91 -6.67 -1.30
N GLY A 346 2.09 -6.82 0.02
CA GLY A 346 1.70 -8.02 0.76
C GLY A 346 2.38 -9.28 0.25
N ASP A 347 1.65 -10.41 0.24
CA ASP A 347 2.22 -11.70 -0.15
C ASP A 347 2.70 -11.75 -1.61
N ALA A 348 2.26 -10.82 -2.45
CA ALA A 348 2.80 -10.66 -3.80
C ALA A 348 4.25 -10.14 -3.76
N ALA A 349 4.58 -9.24 -2.81
CA ALA A 349 5.90 -8.63 -2.63
C ALA A 349 6.81 -9.39 -1.65
N MET A 350 6.23 -10.04 -0.64
CA MET A 350 6.97 -10.71 0.42
C MET A 350 6.30 -12.01 0.83
N THR A 351 6.98 -13.14 0.63
CA THR A 351 6.54 -14.44 1.14
C THR A 351 6.80 -14.52 2.64
N VAL A 352 5.77 -14.25 3.44
CA VAL A 352 5.82 -14.46 4.90
C VAL A 352 5.49 -15.91 5.18
N HIS A 353 6.51 -16.71 5.49
CA HIS A 353 6.28 -18.08 5.92
C HIS A 353 5.85 -18.10 7.40
N PHE A 354 4.79 -18.85 7.66
CA PHE A 354 4.62 -19.65 8.89
C PHE A 354 3.80 -19.09 10.08
N TRP A 355 3.34 -17.82 10.13
CA TRP A 355 2.47 -17.39 11.25
C TRP A 355 1.07 -16.89 10.82
N PRO A 356 -0.02 -17.47 11.35
CA PRO A 356 -1.38 -17.00 11.12
C PRO A 356 -1.50 -15.51 11.46
N GLY A 357 -2.02 -14.73 10.52
CA GLY A 357 -2.35 -13.34 10.73
C GLY A 357 -1.25 -12.29 10.50
N ARG A 358 0.04 -12.66 10.38
CA ARG A 358 1.09 -11.67 10.10
C ARG A 358 1.09 -11.15 8.66
N GLY A 359 0.79 -12.02 7.68
CA GLY A 359 0.67 -11.61 6.28
C GLY A 359 -0.33 -10.47 6.07
N ALA A 360 -1.44 -10.47 6.81
CA ALA A 360 -2.42 -9.38 6.75
C ALA A 360 -1.88 -8.07 7.34
N ASN A 361 -1.17 -8.12 8.47
CA ASN A 361 -0.57 -6.93 9.10
C ASN A 361 0.48 -6.28 8.17
N SER A 362 1.43 -7.08 7.68
CA SER A 362 2.49 -6.61 6.78
C SER A 362 1.94 -6.18 5.43
N GLY A 363 0.98 -6.92 4.88
CA GLY A 363 0.32 -6.56 3.63
C GLY A 363 -0.43 -5.25 3.71
N MET A 364 -1.24 -5.03 4.75
CA MET A 364 -1.95 -3.76 4.92
C MET A 364 -0.99 -2.60 5.20
N LYS A 365 0.09 -2.80 5.99
CA LYS A 365 1.15 -1.80 6.15
C LYS A 365 1.79 -1.42 4.81
N ALA A 366 2.16 -2.40 4.00
CA ALA A 366 2.71 -2.19 2.67
C ALA A 366 1.73 -1.44 1.77
N GLY A 367 0.46 -1.85 1.74
CA GLY A 367 -0.58 -1.20 0.94
C GLY A 367 -0.82 0.26 1.32
N ILE A 368 -0.92 0.53 2.62
CA ILE A 368 -1.15 1.89 3.14
C ILE A 368 0.09 2.78 2.93
N ALA A 369 1.30 2.25 3.13
CA ALA A 369 2.56 2.96 2.86
C ALA A 369 2.72 3.30 1.38
N TRP A 370 2.34 2.40 0.49
CA TRP A 370 2.32 2.66 -0.94
C TRP A 370 1.35 3.79 -1.28
N ALA A 371 0.14 3.74 -0.71
CA ALA A 371 -0.87 4.79 -0.90
C ALA A 371 -0.38 6.16 -0.38
N ASP A 372 0.33 6.20 0.76
CA ASP A 372 0.95 7.41 1.29
C ASP A 372 1.93 8.05 0.30
N GLU A 373 2.79 7.21 -0.27
CA GLU A 373 3.86 7.65 -1.15
C GLU A 373 3.32 8.09 -2.52
N VAL A 374 2.35 7.36 -3.05
CA VAL A 374 1.63 7.76 -4.26
C VAL A 374 0.93 9.10 -4.03
N ALA A 375 0.13 9.24 -2.98
CA ALA A 375 -0.53 10.52 -2.70
C ALA A 375 0.50 11.66 -2.57
N ARG A 376 1.60 11.43 -1.86
CA ARG A 376 2.70 12.41 -1.72
C ARG A 376 3.28 12.81 -3.07
N ALA A 377 3.71 11.85 -3.87
CA ALA A 377 4.32 12.11 -5.18
C ALA A 377 3.36 12.88 -6.09
N LEU A 378 2.05 12.60 -6.00
CA LEU A 378 1.02 13.31 -6.75
C LEU A 378 0.88 14.77 -6.32
N PHE A 379 0.83 15.05 -5.02
CA PHE A 379 0.75 16.44 -4.52
C PHE A 379 2.00 17.26 -4.83
N HIS A 380 3.17 16.62 -4.92
CA HIS A 380 4.42 17.30 -5.26
C HIS A 380 4.74 17.30 -6.76
N GLY A 381 3.85 16.81 -7.63
CA GLY A 381 4.09 16.76 -9.08
C GLY A 381 5.24 15.84 -9.50
N GLN A 382 5.61 14.87 -8.66
CA GLN A 382 6.73 13.96 -8.87
C GLN A 382 6.37 12.75 -9.76
N PHE A 383 5.14 12.67 -10.29
CA PHE A 383 4.75 11.61 -11.22
C PHE A 383 5.10 11.87 -12.68
N VAL A 384 5.61 13.06 -13.01
CA VAL A 384 6.13 13.34 -14.35
C VAL A 384 7.24 12.32 -14.67
N GLY A 385 7.08 11.61 -15.79
CA GLY A 385 8.04 10.58 -16.21
C GLY A 385 7.94 9.26 -15.47
N LEU A 386 7.03 9.11 -14.50
CA LEU A 386 6.91 7.93 -13.64
C LEU A 386 8.27 7.48 -13.10
N GLN A 387 9.01 8.39 -12.46
CA GLN A 387 10.36 8.12 -11.96
C GLN A 387 10.36 7.19 -10.73
N THR A 388 11.27 6.21 -10.69
CA THR A 388 11.30 5.21 -9.58
C THR A 388 11.61 5.87 -8.24
N SER A 389 12.36 6.98 -8.27
CA SER A 389 12.62 7.83 -7.11
C SER A 389 11.36 8.35 -6.43
N SER A 390 10.26 8.50 -7.17
CA SER A 390 8.97 8.98 -6.64
C SER A 390 8.31 7.98 -5.69
N LEU A 391 8.73 6.72 -5.73
CA LEU A 391 8.31 5.66 -4.79
C LEU A 391 9.47 5.15 -3.92
N GLY A 392 10.55 5.93 -3.79
CA GLY A 392 11.76 5.53 -3.07
C GLY A 392 11.51 5.19 -1.60
N MET A 393 10.72 6.01 -0.89
CA MET A 393 10.42 5.73 0.53
C MET A 393 9.59 4.45 0.71
N TYR A 394 8.72 4.15 -0.27
CA TYR A 394 7.97 2.90 -0.27
C TYR A 394 8.89 1.70 -0.49
N HIS A 395 9.82 1.79 -1.43
CA HIS A 395 10.83 0.77 -1.67
C HIS A 395 11.68 0.49 -0.42
N ASP A 396 12.21 1.54 0.21
CA ASP A 396 13.00 1.42 1.43
C ASP A 396 12.19 0.82 2.59
N PHE A 397 10.92 1.22 2.71
CA PHE A 397 10.00 0.66 3.70
C PHE A 397 9.77 -0.84 3.46
N LEU A 398 9.52 -1.25 2.22
CA LEU A 398 9.33 -2.66 1.87
C LEU A 398 10.57 -3.48 2.16
N GLN A 399 11.77 -2.97 1.87
CA GLN A 399 13.02 -3.66 2.18
C GLN A 399 13.17 -3.87 3.70
N LYS A 400 12.95 -2.82 4.51
CA LYS A 400 12.97 -2.91 5.98
C LYS A 400 11.91 -3.91 6.47
N LEU A 401 10.70 -3.87 5.91
CA LEU A 401 9.60 -4.75 6.29
C LEU A 401 9.90 -6.22 5.94
N GLN A 402 10.46 -6.48 4.76
CA GLN A 402 10.87 -7.83 4.34
C GLN A 402 12.02 -8.36 5.20
N GLU A 403 13.06 -7.57 5.44
CA GLU A 403 14.17 -7.93 6.34
C GLU A 403 13.64 -8.27 7.74
N ARG A 404 12.68 -7.49 8.24
CA ARG A 404 12.08 -7.73 9.56
C ARG A 404 11.21 -8.99 9.60
N GLU A 405 10.26 -9.12 8.68
CA GLU A 405 9.25 -10.19 8.71
C GLU A 405 9.83 -11.51 8.19
N HIS A 406 10.48 -11.50 7.04
CA HIS A 406 11.07 -12.70 6.46
C HIS A 406 12.40 -13.04 7.15
N GLY A 407 13.32 -12.07 7.21
CA GLY A 407 14.68 -12.25 7.73
C GLY A 407 14.74 -12.46 9.25
N GLY A 408 14.04 -11.59 9.99
CA GLY A 408 14.08 -11.56 11.45
C GLY A 408 13.05 -12.44 12.15
N ARG A 409 11.97 -12.88 11.48
CA ARG A 409 10.89 -13.64 12.16
C ARG A 409 10.64 -15.01 11.54
N SER A 410 10.44 -15.11 10.23
CA SER A 410 10.16 -16.39 9.58
C SER A 410 11.39 -17.29 9.45
N LEU A 411 12.53 -16.75 8.99
CA LEU A 411 13.74 -17.53 8.76
C LEU A 411 14.34 -18.16 10.03
N PRO A 412 14.36 -17.52 11.21
CA PRO A 412 14.85 -18.15 12.43
C PRO A 412 14.13 -19.46 12.76
N ILE A 413 12.81 -19.53 12.54
CA ILE A 413 12.02 -20.75 12.79
C ILE A 413 12.42 -21.86 11.83
N VAL A 414 12.52 -21.54 10.53
CA VAL A 414 12.92 -22.51 9.51
C VAL A 414 14.36 -22.99 9.72
N LYS A 415 15.27 -22.08 10.06
CA LYS A 415 16.67 -22.41 10.37
C LYS A 415 16.80 -23.26 11.62
N GLN A 416 15.92 -23.07 12.59
CA GLN A 416 15.95 -23.84 13.83
C GLN A 416 15.58 -25.30 13.62
N THR A 417 14.62 -25.60 12.74
CA THR A 417 14.31 -27.00 12.38
C THR A 417 15.26 -27.59 11.36
N GLY A 418 16.15 -26.78 10.77
CA GLY A 418 17.14 -27.16 9.75
C GLY A 418 16.53 -27.44 8.37
N ASP A 419 15.32 -28.02 8.33
CA ASP A 419 14.61 -28.45 7.12
C ASP A 419 13.08 -28.22 7.29
N PRO A 420 12.37 -27.59 6.33
CA PRO A 420 10.91 -27.56 6.30
C PRO A 420 10.24 -28.93 6.41
N ASP A 421 10.84 -29.98 5.86
CA ASP A 421 10.31 -31.35 5.94
C ASP A 421 10.40 -31.89 7.37
N MET A 422 11.43 -31.49 8.14
CA MET A 422 11.54 -31.79 9.56
C MET A 422 10.41 -31.14 10.36
N MET A 423 10.08 -29.87 10.08
CA MET A 423 8.95 -29.20 10.74
C MET A 423 7.63 -29.91 10.42
N ALA A 424 7.39 -30.25 9.14
CA ALA A 424 6.22 -31.01 8.75
C ALA A 424 6.19 -32.42 9.38
N TRP A 425 7.34 -33.06 9.56
CA TRP A 425 7.46 -34.34 10.26
C TRP A 425 7.14 -34.18 11.75
N LEU A 426 7.68 -33.17 12.44
CA LEU A 426 7.41 -32.89 13.86
C LEU A 426 5.91 -32.67 14.08
N MET A 427 5.26 -31.85 13.25
CA MET A 427 3.81 -31.60 13.35
C MET A 427 3.00 -32.89 13.16
N ARG A 428 3.35 -33.73 12.18
CA ARG A 428 2.66 -35.02 11.96
C ARG A 428 2.84 -36.00 13.12
N ASN A 429 3.98 -35.96 13.80
CA ASN A 429 4.35 -36.90 14.86
C ASN A 429 4.16 -36.32 16.28
N ALA A 430 3.69 -35.08 16.43
CA ALA A 430 3.50 -34.43 17.72
C ALA A 430 2.62 -35.25 18.68
N ARG A 431 1.64 -35.97 18.12
CA ARG A 431 0.72 -36.84 18.87
C ARG A 431 1.40 -37.99 19.61
N LEU A 432 2.65 -38.31 19.26
CA LEU A 432 3.46 -39.31 19.96
C LEU A 432 3.93 -38.82 21.34
N ILE A 433 3.91 -37.51 21.59
CA ILE A 433 4.26 -36.94 22.89
C ILE A 433 3.06 -37.10 23.83
N PRO A 434 3.15 -37.82 24.96
CA PRO A 434 2.04 -37.93 25.90
C PRO A 434 1.59 -36.55 26.39
N HIS A 435 0.27 -36.30 26.42
CA HIS A 435 -0.29 -34.99 26.77
C HIS A 435 0.27 -34.40 28.07
N HIS A 436 0.33 -35.20 29.14
CA HIS A 436 0.85 -34.74 30.43
C HIS A 436 2.34 -34.34 30.35
N VAL A 437 3.15 -35.03 29.53
CA VAL A 437 4.55 -34.69 29.31
C VAL A 437 4.67 -33.36 28.55
N ALA A 438 3.88 -33.19 27.49
CA ALA A 438 3.83 -31.94 26.73
C ALA A 438 3.45 -30.75 27.62
N MET A 439 2.41 -30.94 28.45
CA MET A 439 1.90 -29.93 29.38
C MET A 439 2.93 -29.51 30.43
N GLU A 440 3.48 -30.48 31.20
CA GLU A 440 4.47 -30.19 32.25
C GLU A 440 5.71 -29.51 31.68
N TRP A 441 6.15 -29.97 30.50
CA TRP A 441 7.31 -29.42 29.85
C TRP A 441 7.07 -27.99 29.35
N LEU A 442 5.95 -27.72 28.68
CA LEU A 442 5.59 -26.37 28.21
C LEU A 442 5.46 -25.39 29.37
N VAL A 443 4.75 -25.76 30.44
CA VAL A 443 4.61 -24.93 31.64
C VAL A 443 5.99 -24.60 32.23
N GLY A 444 6.86 -25.61 32.35
CA GLY A 444 8.23 -25.43 32.84
C GLY A 444 9.06 -24.47 31.97
N GLN A 445 9.02 -24.62 30.64
CA GLN A 445 9.76 -23.76 29.72
C GLN A 445 9.18 -22.34 29.68
N MET A 446 7.87 -22.18 29.51
CA MET A 446 7.20 -20.89 29.44
C MET A 446 7.36 -20.08 30.73
N ARG A 447 7.35 -20.74 31.90
CA ARG A 447 7.65 -20.08 33.19
C ARG A 447 9.08 -19.51 33.20
N ARG A 448 10.07 -20.32 32.79
CA ARG A 448 11.48 -19.87 32.74
C ARG A 448 11.65 -18.68 31.80
N ASP A 449 11.04 -18.76 30.62
CA ASP A 449 11.05 -17.66 29.65
C ASP A 449 10.32 -16.42 30.15
N GLY A 450 9.16 -16.58 30.79
CA GLY A 450 8.40 -15.49 31.40
C GLY A 450 9.22 -14.75 32.44
N VAL A 451 9.84 -15.46 33.38
CA VAL A 451 10.74 -14.86 34.39
C VAL A 451 11.90 -14.12 33.73
N ARG A 452 12.51 -14.70 32.70
CA ARG A 452 13.61 -14.08 31.95
C ARG A 452 13.17 -12.81 31.23
N ILE A 453 12.00 -12.82 30.59
CA ILE A 453 11.45 -11.68 29.84
C ILE A 453 11.10 -10.52 30.77
N GLN A 454 10.47 -10.80 31.92
CA GLN A 454 10.11 -9.79 32.93
C GLN A 454 11.31 -9.07 33.56
N ARG A 455 12.53 -9.64 33.45
CA ARG A 455 13.79 -9.04 33.92
C ARG A 455 14.43 -8.10 32.91
N ARG A 456 13.89 -7.98 31.69
CA ARG A 456 14.45 -7.08 30.69
C ARG A 456 14.23 -5.62 31.09
N ALA A 457 15.23 -4.78 30.90
CA ALA A 457 15.14 -3.34 31.21
C ALA A 457 14.08 -2.61 30.37
N ASP A 458 13.69 -3.16 29.21
CA ASP A 458 12.65 -2.62 28.33
C ASP A 458 11.27 -3.27 28.54
N TRP A 459 11.11 -4.14 29.54
CA TRP A 459 9.82 -4.74 29.88
C TRP A 459 8.86 -3.67 30.38
N ALA A 460 7.69 -3.60 29.74
CA ALA A 460 6.75 -2.49 29.91
C ALA A 460 5.73 -2.70 31.03
N PHE A 461 5.65 -3.91 31.58
CA PHE A 461 4.55 -4.35 32.43
C PHE A 461 5.04 -4.71 33.83
N GLU A 462 4.10 -4.74 34.78
CA GLU A 462 4.36 -5.21 36.14
C GLU A 462 4.80 -6.67 36.15
N GLN A 463 5.58 -7.03 37.16
CA GLN A 463 6.03 -8.42 37.32
C GLN A 463 4.91 -9.30 37.86
N VAL A 464 4.61 -10.37 37.12
CA VAL A 464 3.70 -11.43 37.52
C VAL A 464 4.50 -12.51 38.24
N ASN A 465 4.14 -12.77 39.49
CA ASN A 465 4.83 -13.73 40.36
C ASN A 465 4.22 -15.14 40.31
N ASN A 466 2.94 -15.26 39.92
CA ASN A 466 2.18 -16.51 39.85
C ASN A 466 2.01 -17.02 38.40
N LEU A 467 3.10 -16.98 37.60
CA LEU A 467 3.05 -17.38 36.18
C LEU A 467 2.60 -18.83 35.97
N GLU A 468 3.05 -19.77 36.82
CA GLU A 468 2.79 -21.20 36.60
C GLU A 468 1.30 -21.58 36.68
N PRO A 469 0.54 -21.20 37.73
CA PRO A 469 -0.90 -21.43 37.76
C PRO A 469 -1.66 -20.80 36.57
N GLN A 470 -1.28 -19.57 36.18
CA GLN A 470 -1.91 -18.89 35.04
C GLN A 470 -1.63 -19.59 33.71
N LEU A 471 -0.38 -20.03 33.50
CA LEU A 471 0.00 -20.78 32.30
C LEU A 471 -0.77 -22.10 32.20
N ARG A 472 -0.94 -22.81 33.32
CA ARG A 472 -1.75 -24.05 33.35
C ARG A 472 -3.20 -23.76 32.97
N GLU A 473 -3.82 -22.75 33.59
CA GLU A 473 -5.20 -22.38 33.28
C GLU A 473 -5.41 -22.02 31.80
N ILE A 474 -4.43 -21.35 31.17
CA ILE A 474 -4.49 -21.00 29.75
C ILE A 474 -4.30 -22.24 28.87
N LEU A 475 -3.28 -23.06 29.16
CA LEU A 475 -2.96 -24.23 28.35
C LEU A 475 -4.04 -25.31 28.45
N GLU A 476 -4.70 -25.49 29.61
CA GLU A 476 -5.82 -26.42 29.78
C GLU A 476 -7.04 -26.08 28.91
N LYS A 477 -7.16 -24.83 28.46
CA LYS A 477 -8.22 -24.39 27.54
C LYS A 477 -7.92 -24.72 26.08
N MET A 478 -6.68 -25.14 25.76
CA MET A 478 -6.27 -25.51 24.40
C MET A 478 -6.56 -26.99 24.12
N ASP A 479 -6.71 -27.35 22.85
CA ASP A 479 -6.85 -28.75 22.49
C ASP A 479 -5.53 -29.51 22.68
N VAL A 480 -5.64 -30.80 23.00
CA VAL A 480 -4.50 -31.68 23.29
C VAL A 480 -3.49 -31.72 22.15
N VAL A 481 -3.95 -31.68 20.89
CA VAL A 481 -3.07 -31.75 19.72
C VAL A 481 -2.26 -30.46 19.59
N THR A 482 -2.87 -29.29 19.82
CA THR A 482 -2.17 -28.00 19.87
C THR A 482 -1.08 -28.00 20.95
N ILE A 483 -1.37 -28.49 22.15
CA ILE A 483 -0.37 -28.58 23.24
C ILE A 483 0.80 -29.49 22.82
N GLN A 484 0.51 -30.63 22.20
CA GLN A 484 1.53 -31.56 21.70
C GLN A 484 2.38 -30.94 20.57
N GLU A 485 1.76 -30.25 19.61
CA GLU A 485 2.45 -29.56 18.51
C GLU A 485 3.32 -28.41 19.03
N MET A 486 2.82 -27.64 20.00
CA MET A 486 3.60 -26.60 20.68
C MET A 486 4.83 -27.20 21.38
N ALA A 487 4.68 -28.35 22.05
CA ALA A 487 5.82 -29.02 22.68
C ALA A 487 6.83 -29.56 21.65
N ALA A 488 6.35 -30.16 20.56
CA ALA A 488 7.18 -30.75 19.51
C ALA A 488 8.00 -29.72 18.72
N THR A 489 7.49 -28.49 18.59
CA THR A 489 8.09 -27.43 17.76
C THR A 489 9.00 -26.48 18.54
N PHE A 490 9.15 -26.67 19.84
CA PHE A 490 10.00 -25.85 20.69
C PHE A 490 11.49 -26.29 20.59
N PRO A 491 12.49 -25.39 20.80
CA PRO A 491 12.37 -23.97 21.18
C PRO A 491 11.68 -23.09 20.16
N TRP A 492 11.12 -21.96 20.59
CA TRP A 492 10.73 -20.91 19.65
C TRP A 492 11.76 -19.78 19.72
N PRO A 493 12.21 -19.22 18.57
CA PRO A 493 13.27 -18.20 18.53
C PRO A 493 12.69 -16.82 18.90
N THR A 494 12.09 -16.72 20.09
CA THR A 494 11.32 -15.56 20.54
C THR A 494 12.17 -14.30 20.62
N ARG A 495 13.49 -14.42 20.86
CA ARG A 495 14.41 -13.28 20.95
C ARG A 495 14.69 -12.67 19.58
N GLU A 496 14.91 -13.52 18.58
CA GLU A 496 15.11 -13.14 17.18
C GLU A 496 13.81 -12.58 16.59
N MET A 497 12.68 -13.19 16.94
CA MET A 497 11.36 -12.76 16.51
C MET A 497 10.90 -11.45 17.18
N ALA A 498 11.35 -11.17 18.42
CA ALA A 498 11.06 -9.93 19.13
C ALA A 498 11.75 -8.70 18.50
N GLY A 499 11.31 -7.50 18.88
CA GLY A 499 11.85 -6.23 18.39
C GLY A 499 10.81 -5.35 17.74
N ALA A 500 11.16 -4.07 17.58
CA ALA A 500 10.27 -3.05 17.06
C ALA A 500 9.64 -3.43 15.72
N GLU A 501 8.43 -2.95 15.51
CA GLU A 501 7.77 -3.07 14.22
C GLU A 501 8.28 -2.03 13.24
N VAL A 502 8.26 -2.40 11.96
CA VAL A 502 8.52 -1.45 10.89
C VAL A 502 7.22 -0.69 10.63
N LEU A 503 7.28 0.63 10.74
CA LEU A 503 6.17 1.55 10.46
C LEU A 503 6.52 2.43 9.25
N PRO A 504 5.52 2.82 8.45
CA PRO A 504 5.74 3.78 7.36
C PRO A 504 6.20 5.12 7.96
N GLU A 505 7.25 5.73 7.40
CA GLU A 505 7.85 6.95 7.95
C GLU A 505 6.84 8.11 8.08
N ARG A 506 5.93 8.23 7.11
CA ARG A 506 4.91 9.31 7.13
C ARG A 506 3.87 9.13 8.23
N SER A 507 3.47 7.90 8.54
CA SER A 507 2.56 7.63 9.66
C SER A 507 3.15 8.06 11.00
N VAL A 508 4.47 7.89 11.18
CA VAL A 508 5.20 8.34 12.38
C VAL A 508 5.17 9.87 12.48
N VAL A 509 5.37 10.57 11.37
CA VAL A 509 5.37 12.05 11.32
C VAL A 509 3.95 12.61 11.52
N ASP A 510 2.95 12.09 10.82
CA ASP A 510 1.55 12.55 10.92
C ASP A 510 0.95 12.24 12.30
N ALA A 511 1.31 11.11 12.92
CA ALA A 511 0.93 10.79 14.30
C ALA A 511 1.54 11.79 15.31
N CYS A 512 2.82 12.15 15.13
CA CYS A 512 3.49 13.15 15.95
C CYS A 512 2.87 14.56 15.80
N LEU A 513 2.50 14.95 14.57
CA LEU A 513 1.90 16.25 14.28
C LEU A 513 0.43 16.36 14.70
N SER A 514 -0.32 15.26 14.66
CA SER A 514 -1.73 15.19 15.08
C SER A 514 -1.93 15.06 16.60
N GLY A 515 -0.84 15.06 17.38
CA GLY A 515 -0.88 14.87 18.84
C GLY A 515 -1.22 13.44 19.28
N ARG A 516 -1.49 12.52 18.35
CA ARG A 516 -1.64 11.08 18.63
C ARG A 516 -0.24 10.47 18.74
N ARG A 517 0.45 10.64 19.87
CA ARG A 517 1.67 9.87 20.12
C ARG A 517 1.32 8.38 20.26
N PRO A 518 1.78 7.50 19.38
CA PRO A 518 1.76 6.06 19.64
C PRO A 518 2.68 5.81 20.84
N THR A 519 2.18 5.11 21.84
CA THR A 519 2.85 4.83 23.12
C THR A 519 4.23 4.19 22.95
N GLU A 520 4.50 3.53 21.82
CA GLU A 520 5.80 2.92 21.49
C GLU A 520 6.87 3.90 20.96
N ILE A 521 6.50 5.06 20.37
CA ILE A 521 7.48 5.98 19.76
C ILE A 521 8.41 6.60 20.82
N SER A 522 7.88 6.86 22.02
CA SER A 522 8.68 7.38 23.15
C SER A 522 9.81 6.42 23.58
N LYS A 523 9.68 5.12 23.29
CA LYS A 523 10.69 4.10 23.58
C LYS A 523 11.72 3.97 22.44
N VAL A 524 11.31 4.17 21.19
CA VAL A 524 12.21 4.14 20.02
C VAL A 524 13.20 5.31 20.05
N GLU A 525 12.76 6.52 20.40
CA GLU A 525 13.66 7.69 20.55
C GLU A 525 14.66 7.51 21.71
N LYS A 526 14.23 6.90 22.83
CA LYS A 526 15.12 6.59 23.95
C LYS A 526 16.15 5.52 23.59
N GLN A 527 15.76 4.48 22.82
CA GLN A 527 16.68 3.41 22.40
C GLN A 527 17.68 3.84 21.31
N THR A 528 17.31 4.77 20.43
CA THR A 528 18.25 5.31 19.42
C THR A 528 19.26 6.27 20.05
N LYS A 529 18.86 7.05 21.06
CA LYS A 529 19.78 7.90 21.84
C LYS A 529 20.74 7.06 22.70
N SER A 530 20.27 5.98 23.34
CA SER A 530 21.14 5.09 24.12
C SER A 530 22.13 4.32 23.25
N LYS A 531 21.71 3.80 22.09
CA LYS A 531 22.62 3.12 21.14
C LYS A 531 23.70 4.06 20.56
N LYS A 532 23.40 5.34 20.33
CA LYS A 532 24.42 6.34 19.92
C LYS A 532 25.42 6.64 21.04
N GLN A 533 24.98 6.65 22.30
CA GLN A 533 25.87 6.82 23.46
C GLN A 533 26.76 5.60 23.70
N ASP A 534 26.21 4.38 23.62
CA ASP A 534 26.99 3.14 23.77
C ASP A 534 28.00 2.94 22.63
N LYS A 535 27.66 3.31 21.39
CA LYS A 535 28.63 3.25 20.27
C LYS A 535 29.74 4.29 20.39
N LYS A 536 29.50 5.41 21.08
CA LYS A 536 30.50 6.43 21.39
C LYS A 536 31.38 6.01 22.57
N LYS A 537 30.83 5.30 23.56
CA LYS A 537 31.56 4.74 24.71
C LYS A 537 32.44 3.54 24.31
N LYS A 538 31.94 2.64 23.46
CA LYS A 538 32.72 1.51 22.90
C LYS A 538 33.86 1.92 21.97
N ARG A 539 33.80 3.11 21.36
CA ARG A 539 34.92 3.65 20.56
C ARG A 539 35.99 4.33 21.41
N ALA A 540 35.69 4.68 22.66
CA ALA A 540 36.67 5.25 23.60
C ALA A 540 37.44 4.18 24.40
N GLU A 541 36.97 2.93 24.42
CA GLU A 541 37.61 1.81 25.14
C GLU A 541 38.46 0.89 24.25
N ILE A 542 38.55 1.13 22.93
CA ILE A 542 39.40 0.36 22.00
C ILE A 542 40.54 1.25 21.47
N SER A 543 41.29 1.85 22.38
CA SER A 543 42.56 2.50 22.06
C SER A 543 43.57 2.31 23.19
N VAL A 544 43.95 1.06 23.47
CA VAL A 544 45.17 0.73 24.23
C VAL A 544 45.81 -0.55 23.67
N SER A 545 47.10 -0.41 23.29
CA SER A 545 48.17 -1.38 23.02
C SER A 545 47.92 -2.55 22.06
N ALA A 546 48.41 -2.40 20.83
CA ALA A 546 48.78 -3.49 19.94
C ALA A 546 50.21 -3.96 20.24
N SER A 547 50.34 -5.13 20.87
CA SER A 547 51.53 -5.97 20.79
C SER A 547 51.15 -7.39 21.21
N GLU A 548 51.63 -8.38 20.44
CA GLU A 548 51.50 -9.83 20.66
C GLU A 548 50.29 -10.52 20.02
N ILE A 549 50.40 -10.83 18.71
CA ILE A 549 49.69 -11.96 18.10
C ILE A 549 50.73 -12.84 17.42
N SER A 550 50.74 -14.12 17.81
CA SER A 550 51.72 -15.13 17.38
C SER A 550 51.49 -15.61 15.93
N PRO A 551 52.55 -15.89 15.14
CA PRO A 551 52.46 -16.33 13.74
C PRO A 551 51.73 -17.66 13.49
N ALA A 552 51.48 -18.47 14.54
CA ALA A 552 50.87 -19.80 14.40
C ALA A 552 49.37 -19.79 14.03
N PHE A 553 48.68 -18.65 14.19
CA PHE A 553 47.23 -18.55 13.91
C PHE A 553 46.92 -18.32 12.42
N LEU A 554 47.87 -17.80 11.64
CA LEU A 554 47.68 -17.52 10.21
C LEU A 554 47.86 -18.76 9.31
N ALA A 555 48.37 -19.86 9.84
CA ALA A 555 48.63 -21.08 9.08
C ALA A 555 47.43 -22.05 8.97
N SER A 556 46.34 -21.85 9.74
CA SER A 556 45.20 -22.80 9.76
C SER A 556 44.07 -22.47 8.77
N LEU A 557 44.21 -21.43 7.93
CA LEU A 557 43.15 -20.95 7.04
C LEU A 557 43.26 -21.42 5.58
N VAL A 558 44.19 -22.32 5.23
CA VAL A 558 44.51 -22.63 3.82
C VAL A 558 44.09 -24.04 3.34
N THR A 559 43.51 -24.90 4.17
CA THR A 559 43.15 -26.26 3.73
C THR A 559 41.69 -26.62 4.01
N HIS A 560 40.81 -26.42 3.02
CA HIS A 560 39.81 -27.41 2.57
C HIS A 560 38.96 -26.82 1.43
N ASN A 561 39.30 -27.20 0.19
CA ASN A 561 38.48 -27.00 -0.99
C ASN A 561 38.35 -28.34 -1.74
N LYS A 562 37.17 -28.97 -1.70
CA LYS A 562 36.72 -29.96 -2.71
C LYS A 562 35.18 -29.92 -2.79
N PRO A 563 34.58 -29.85 -4.00
CA PRO A 563 33.13 -29.86 -4.16
C PRO A 563 32.61 -31.30 -4.30
N ALA A 564 31.51 -31.63 -3.63
CA ALA A 564 30.74 -32.85 -3.87
C ALA A 564 29.58 -32.55 -4.83
N GLN A 565 29.51 -33.30 -5.94
CA GLN A 565 28.37 -33.33 -6.84
C GLN A 565 27.09 -33.72 -6.08
N ARG A 566 26.01 -32.98 -6.25
CA ARG A 566 24.66 -33.39 -5.83
C ARG A 566 23.65 -33.23 -6.97
N SER A 567 22.81 -34.24 -7.07
CA SER A 567 21.78 -34.52 -8.06
C SER A 567 20.68 -33.46 -8.14
N SER A 568 20.11 -33.35 -9.34
CA SER A 568 19.04 -32.43 -9.71
C SER A 568 17.73 -32.71 -8.95
N TRP A 569 17.10 -31.65 -8.45
CA TRP A 569 15.79 -31.69 -7.80
C TRP A 569 14.70 -31.33 -8.82
N ARG A 570 13.67 -32.18 -8.95
CA ARG A 570 12.46 -31.88 -9.72
C ARG A 570 11.49 -31.05 -8.87
N SER A 571 10.85 -30.08 -9.52
CA SER A 571 9.76 -29.22 -9.03
C SER A 571 8.51 -30.02 -8.65
N PHE A 572 7.92 -29.73 -7.48
CA PHE A 572 6.61 -30.26 -7.08
C PHE A 572 5.48 -29.25 -7.28
N SER A 573 4.42 -29.70 -7.96
CA SER A 573 3.12 -29.07 -8.03
C SER A 573 2.18 -29.68 -6.99
N PHE A 574 1.32 -28.86 -6.37
CA PHE A 574 0.19 -29.37 -5.59
C PHE A 574 -1.00 -29.63 -6.52
N SER A 575 -1.11 -30.84 -7.06
CA SER A 575 -2.38 -31.36 -7.59
C SER A 575 -2.97 -32.33 -6.56
N ARG A 576 -4.16 -31.99 -6.04
CA ARG A 576 -5.02 -32.96 -5.34
C ARG A 576 -6.13 -33.39 -6.30
N THR A 577 -6.03 -34.59 -6.84
CA THR A 577 -7.17 -35.32 -7.41
C THR A 577 -7.84 -36.15 -6.29
N PRO A 578 -9.18 -36.16 -6.19
CA PRO A 578 -9.87 -37.07 -5.29
C PRO A 578 -10.00 -38.46 -5.95
N GLN A 579 -9.53 -39.51 -5.28
CA GLN A 579 -9.88 -40.88 -5.62
C GLN A 579 -11.31 -41.16 -5.17
N ALA A 580 -12.13 -41.61 -6.12
CA ALA A 580 -13.47 -42.11 -5.87
C ALA A 580 -13.39 -43.46 -5.14
N VAL A 581 -14.19 -43.61 -4.08
CA VAL A 581 -14.52 -44.89 -3.48
C VAL A 581 -15.67 -45.48 -4.28
N GLN A 582 -15.46 -46.67 -4.88
CA GLN A 582 -16.55 -47.53 -5.31
C GLN A 582 -16.62 -48.75 -4.39
N SER A 583 -17.87 -49.13 -4.12
CA SER A 583 -18.36 -50.33 -3.43
C SER A 583 -17.71 -51.63 -3.86
#